data_AF-A4HDH6-F1
#
_entry.id   AF-A4HDH6-F1
#
_cell.length_a   1.000
_cell.length_b   1.000
_cell.length_c   1.000
_cell.angle_alpha   90.00
_cell.angle_beta   90.00
_cell.angle_gamma   90.00
#
_symmetry.space_group_name_H-M   'P 1'
#
loop_
_entity.id
_entity.type
_entity.pdbx_description
1 polymer ?
#
loop_
_entity_poly.entity_id
_entity_poly.type
_entity_poly.pdbx_seq_one_letter_code
_entity_poly.pdbx_strand_id
1 'polypeptide(L)'
;MFHRMHSRVGATALASTLRMQPSRMSSCPARRLLSATAGCNTPCGVCTASAATASSFALHNVLRGYTTTTRAQLMRVQGRDDIQTQNSPMSRPGSSGGSQADSLTPFVRQHLARVYTLLGCACLTAGLGSFLMVATPMGHVIPYWLPMVGGFVPLLWMSFAPPANPSLKLALFFSFALLEGMAIAPLVLMTSMKGVLTTSILLTAAVFGGFSSAAYLAPRASMVAWQGPLFGALIGMVALSLLNVFYPTAIAHSLILYGGLAIFSLMVAVDTQAMIERARCGAGDHVQDAMQMFLNVVNIFVRIAQIMGSMDR
;
A
#
# COMPACT_ATOMS: atom_id res chain seq x y z
N MET A 1 -74.52 -17.12 1.82
CA MET A 1 -74.35 -16.71 3.24
C MET A 1 -73.10 -15.86 3.30
N PHE A 2 -73.23 -14.52 3.18
CA PHE A 2 -73.28 -13.57 4.32
C PHE A 2 -72.03 -13.69 5.21
N HIS A 3 -71.26 -12.65 5.56
CA HIS A 3 -71.49 -11.21 5.60
C HIS A 3 -70.13 -10.49 5.75
N ARG A 4 -70.02 -9.25 5.23
CA ARG A 4 -68.94 -8.28 5.50
C ARG A 4 -68.81 -7.99 7.00
N MET A 5 -67.65 -7.53 7.48
CA MET A 5 -67.65 -6.34 8.34
C MET A 5 -66.38 -5.50 8.17
N HIS A 6 -66.62 -4.25 7.76
CA HIS A 6 -65.73 -3.10 7.80
C HIS A 6 -65.57 -2.63 9.26
N SER A 7 -64.45 -1.97 9.56
CA SER A 7 -64.51 -0.72 10.31
C SER A 7 -63.33 0.18 9.95
N ARG A 8 -63.67 1.33 9.34
CA ARG A 8 -62.89 2.56 9.27
C ARG A 8 -63.57 3.54 10.23
N VAL A 9 -62.82 4.21 11.10
CA VAL A 9 -63.06 5.55 11.65
C VAL A 9 -61.67 6.04 12.10
N GLY A 10 -61.11 7.21 11.78
CA GLY A 10 -61.62 8.45 11.21
C GLY A 10 -61.19 9.63 12.10
N ALA A 11 -60.46 10.61 11.52
CA ALA A 11 -60.40 12.04 11.91
C ALA A 11 -59.77 12.37 13.31
N THR A 12 -59.10 13.49 13.62
CA THR A 12 -58.94 14.87 13.09
C THR A 12 -57.92 15.56 14.02
N ALA A 13 -56.90 16.28 13.55
CA ALA A 13 -56.84 17.75 13.40
C ALA A 13 -55.78 18.42 14.32
N LEU A 14 -55.40 19.66 13.91
CA LEU A 14 -54.52 20.69 14.51
C LEU A 14 -53.05 20.63 14.04
N ALA A 15 -52.61 21.32 12.99
CA ALA A 15 -52.71 22.73 12.58
C ALA A 15 -51.86 23.70 13.43
N SER A 16 -50.75 24.19 12.85
CA SER A 16 -50.25 25.59 12.91
C SER A 16 -48.93 25.67 12.11
N THR A 17 -48.93 26.12 10.86
CA THR A 17 -48.76 27.52 10.40
C THR A 17 -47.40 28.14 10.76
N LEU A 18 -46.53 28.28 9.75
CA LEU A 18 -45.88 29.56 9.42
C LEU A 18 -45.36 29.53 7.97
N ARG A 19 -46.09 30.24 7.11
CA ARG A 19 -45.62 30.76 5.82
C ARG A 19 -44.60 31.87 6.07
N MET A 20 -43.62 32.02 5.18
CA MET A 20 -43.42 33.26 4.38
C MET A 20 -42.29 33.01 3.37
N GLN A 21 -42.41 33.71 2.24
CA GLN A 21 -41.97 33.34 0.89
C GLN A 21 -40.71 34.15 0.45
N PRO A 22 -40.30 34.19 -0.85
CA PRO A 22 -38.89 34.21 -1.25
C PRO A 22 -38.46 35.58 -1.83
N SER A 23 -37.17 35.76 -2.06
CA SER A 23 -36.66 36.90 -2.84
C SER A 23 -35.51 36.49 -3.76
N ARG A 24 -35.69 36.81 -5.04
CA ARG A 24 -34.75 36.67 -6.15
C ARG A 24 -33.57 37.66 -6.06
N MET A 25 -32.63 37.44 -6.98
CA MET A 25 -31.89 38.42 -7.81
C MET A 25 -30.41 38.67 -7.52
N SER A 26 -29.60 38.07 -8.43
CA SER A 26 -28.57 38.71 -9.28
C SER A 26 -27.52 39.65 -8.67
N SER A 27 -26.23 39.33 -8.90
CA SER A 27 -25.31 40.03 -9.82
C SER A 27 -23.85 40.03 -9.32
N CYS A 28 -22.93 39.67 -10.24
CA CYS A 28 -21.47 39.86 -10.21
C CYS A 28 -21.08 41.36 -10.30
N PRO A 29 -19.80 41.74 -10.48
CA PRO A 29 -18.52 41.37 -9.85
C PRO A 29 -17.71 42.63 -9.42
N ALA A 30 -16.63 42.52 -8.64
CA ALA A 30 -15.57 43.54 -8.67
C ALA A 30 -14.22 43.07 -8.10
N ARG A 31 -13.25 43.06 -9.02
CA ARG A 31 -11.80 42.97 -8.86
C ARG A 31 -11.26 44.24 -8.18
N ARG A 32 -10.39 44.12 -7.16
CA ARG A 32 -9.38 45.15 -6.83
C ARG A 32 -8.06 44.48 -6.44
N LEU A 33 -7.06 44.73 -7.28
CA LEU A 33 -5.65 44.71 -6.96
C LEU A 33 -5.34 45.76 -5.90
N LEU A 34 -4.41 45.47 -5.00
CA LEU A 34 -3.49 46.47 -4.45
C LEU A 34 -2.21 45.78 -3.97
N SER A 35 -1.16 46.05 -4.74
CA SER A 35 0.25 45.93 -4.41
C SER A 35 0.64 46.91 -3.31
N ALA A 36 1.46 46.49 -2.35
CA ALA A 36 2.32 47.39 -1.59
C ALA A 36 3.62 46.66 -1.20
N THR A 37 4.71 47.15 -1.78
CA THR A 37 6.12 46.92 -1.47
C THR A 37 6.54 47.68 -0.22
N ALA A 38 7.37 47.10 0.65
CA ALA A 38 8.50 47.76 1.33
C ALA A 38 9.25 46.82 2.29
N GLY A 39 10.59 46.89 2.29
CA GLY A 39 11.40 46.68 3.49
C GLY A 39 12.37 45.50 3.48
N CYS A 40 13.64 45.78 3.14
CA CYS A 40 14.80 44.91 3.23
C CYS A 40 15.49 45.05 4.61
N ASN A 41 15.99 43.95 5.20
CA ASN A 41 17.33 43.82 5.83
C ASN A 41 17.50 42.45 6.55
N THR A 42 18.58 41.75 6.22
CA THR A 42 19.07 40.43 6.68
C THR A 42 19.98 40.54 7.94
N PRO A 43 20.64 39.48 8.49
CA PRO A 43 20.57 38.01 8.26
C PRO A 43 20.53 37.12 9.56
N CYS A 44 20.40 35.80 9.36
CA CYS A 44 20.84 34.68 10.22
C CYS A 44 20.09 34.37 11.53
N GLY A 45 19.23 33.35 11.46
CA GLY A 45 18.75 32.56 12.60
C GLY A 45 18.11 31.26 12.10
N VAL A 46 18.66 30.13 12.53
CA VAL A 46 18.39 28.77 12.07
C VAL A 46 16.90 28.40 12.19
N CYS A 47 16.23 28.12 11.07
CA CYS A 47 14.85 27.60 11.04
C CYS A 47 14.84 26.07 11.20
N THR A 48 14.91 25.57 12.43
CA THR A 48 14.43 24.23 12.79
C THR A 48 12.92 24.26 12.96
N ALA A 49 12.17 24.39 11.87
CA ALA A 49 10.70 24.30 11.90
C ALA A 49 10.12 24.02 10.50
N SER A 50 10.50 22.90 9.85
CA SER A 50 9.78 22.46 8.65
C SER A 50 9.99 20.97 8.32
N ALA A 51 9.77 20.09 9.31
CA ALA A 51 9.69 18.64 9.05
C ALA A 51 8.31 18.05 9.44
N ALA A 52 7.61 18.66 10.40
CA ALA A 52 6.28 18.21 10.83
C ALA A 52 5.14 18.66 9.90
N THR A 53 5.35 19.69 9.06
CA THR A 53 4.32 20.20 8.14
C THR A 53 4.32 19.47 6.80
N ALA A 54 5.44 18.84 6.41
CA ALA A 54 5.58 18.10 5.16
C ALA A 54 4.81 16.75 5.19
N SER A 55 4.78 16.08 6.34
CA SER A 55 4.01 14.85 6.53
C SER A 55 2.50 15.10 6.44
N SER A 56 2.01 16.21 6.99
CA SER A 56 0.60 16.61 6.90
C SER A 56 0.20 16.97 5.46
N PHE A 57 1.07 17.64 4.70
CA PHE A 57 0.77 18.03 3.31
C PHE A 57 0.82 16.85 2.33
N ALA A 58 1.77 15.92 2.51
CA ALA A 58 1.86 14.70 1.72
C ALA A 58 0.66 13.77 2.00
N LEU A 59 0.32 13.57 3.27
CA LEU A 59 -0.82 12.75 3.67
C LEU A 59 -2.16 13.39 3.26
N HIS A 60 -2.28 14.72 3.34
CA HIS A 60 -3.47 15.45 2.87
C HIS A 60 -3.63 15.44 1.34
N ASN A 61 -2.55 15.56 0.56
CA ASN A 61 -2.61 15.48 -0.89
C ASN A 61 -2.89 14.06 -1.40
N VAL A 62 -2.38 13.03 -0.71
CA VAL A 62 -2.70 11.63 -0.99
C VAL A 62 -4.18 11.35 -0.66
N LEU A 63 -4.66 11.76 0.53
CA LEU A 63 -6.08 11.65 0.89
C LEU A 63 -7.00 12.43 -0.07
N ARG A 64 -6.55 13.58 -0.60
CA ARG A 64 -7.27 14.33 -1.66
C ARG A 64 -7.32 13.57 -2.98
N GLY A 65 -6.24 12.92 -3.40
CA GLY A 65 -6.21 12.10 -4.61
C GLY A 65 -7.17 10.90 -4.53
N TYR A 66 -7.26 10.28 -3.35
CA TYR A 66 -8.18 9.18 -3.09
C TYR A 66 -9.65 9.63 -3.03
N THR A 67 -9.97 10.70 -2.30
CA THR A 67 -11.35 11.20 -2.18
C THR A 67 -11.90 11.73 -3.50
N THR A 68 -11.07 12.34 -4.35
CA THR A 68 -11.48 12.83 -5.67
C THR A 68 -11.83 11.67 -6.62
N THR A 69 -11.08 10.56 -6.55
CA THR A 69 -11.36 9.36 -7.35
C THR A 69 -12.63 8.65 -6.87
N THR A 70 -12.86 8.58 -5.56
CA THR A 70 -14.07 7.97 -4.99
C THR A 70 -15.33 8.77 -5.32
N ARG A 71 -15.26 10.11 -5.35
CA ARG A 71 -16.42 10.96 -5.71
C ARG A 71 -16.76 10.88 -7.20
N ALA A 72 -15.77 10.69 -8.08
CA ALA A 72 -15.99 10.40 -9.50
C ALA A 72 -16.58 8.99 -9.74
N GLN A 73 -16.34 8.05 -8.81
CA GLN A 73 -16.92 6.70 -8.84
C GLN A 73 -18.36 6.66 -8.28
N LEU A 74 -18.66 7.43 -7.23
CA LEU A 74 -20.00 7.48 -6.65
C LEU A 74 -21.04 8.17 -7.55
N MET A 75 -20.62 9.04 -8.48
CA MET A 75 -21.53 9.65 -9.47
C MET A 75 -21.69 8.85 -10.79
N ARG A 76 -21.02 7.70 -10.96
CA ARG A 76 -21.19 6.84 -12.15
C ARG A 76 -21.94 5.53 -11.89
N VAL A 77 -22.41 5.30 -10.67
CA VAL A 77 -23.15 4.08 -10.28
C VAL A 77 -24.59 4.42 -9.86
N GLN A 78 -25.20 5.41 -10.50
CA GLN A 78 -26.63 5.66 -10.37
C GLN A 78 -27.23 5.79 -11.76
N GLY A 79 -27.61 4.63 -12.32
CA GLY A 79 -28.41 4.54 -13.54
C GLY A 79 -27.91 3.53 -14.57
N ARG A 80 -28.05 2.23 -14.30
CA ARG A 80 -28.31 1.19 -15.33
C ARG A 80 -28.69 -0.14 -14.66
N ASP A 81 -29.97 -0.28 -14.30
CA ASP A 81 -30.55 -1.58 -13.95
C ASP A 81 -30.83 -2.36 -15.24
N ASP A 82 -29.88 -3.17 -15.69
CA ASP A 82 -30.11 -4.20 -16.71
C ASP A 82 -29.42 -5.50 -16.22
N ILE A 83 -30.10 -6.28 -15.37
CA ILE A 83 -29.70 -7.67 -15.10
C ILE A 83 -30.06 -8.48 -16.34
N GLN A 84 -29.08 -8.65 -17.24
CA GLN A 84 -29.18 -9.57 -18.35
C GLN A 84 -28.59 -10.93 -17.92
N THR A 85 -29.44 -11.89 -17.61
CA THR A 85 -29.06 -13.27 -17.35
C THR A 85 -28.48 -13.87 -18.64
N GLN A 86 -27.15 -13.87 -18.74
CA GLN A 86 -26.46 -14.35 -19.93
C GLN A 86 -26.34 -15.88 -19.88
N ASN A 87 -27.39 -16.58 -20.33
CA ASN A 87 -27.31 -17.99 -20.69
C ASN A 87 -26.59 -18.14 -22.04
N SER A 88 -25.25 -18.05 -22.03
CA SER A 88 -24.44 -18.39 -23.20
C SER A 88 -23.92 -19.82 -23.06
N PRO A 89 -24.11 -20.70 -24.05
CA PRO A 89 -23.57 -22.05 -24.03
C PRO A 89 -22.04 -22.00 -24.01
N MET A 90 -21.44 -22.91 -23.24
CA MET A 90 -20.01 -23.01 -23.05
C MET A 90 -19.32 -23.45 -24.35
N SER A 91 -18.88 -22.49 -25.17
CA SER A 91 -17.92 -22.72 -26.25
C SER A 91 -16.51 -22.70 -25.66
N ARG A 92 -15.84 -23.85 -25.64
CA ARG A 92 -14.41 -23.95 -25.32
C ARG A 92 -13.60 -23.22 -26.39
N PRO A 93 -12.81 -22.19 -26.07
CA PRO A 93 -11.84 -21.67 -27.03
C PRO A 93 -10.59 -22.56 -26.98
N GLY A 94 -10.15 -22.96 -28.17
CA GLY A 94 -8.88 -23.64 -28.38
C GLY A 94 -7.67 -22.80 -27.97
N SER A 95 -6.54 -23.50 -27.88
CA SER A 95 -5.21 -22.98 -27.60
C SER A 95 -4.84 -21.80 -28.50
N SER A 96 -4.86 -20.59 -27.95
CA SER A 96 -4.11 -19.46 -28.48
C SER A 96 -3.16 -18.98 -27.38
N GLY A 97 -1.87 -19.09 -27.64
CA GLY A 97 -0.79 -18.50 -26.83
C GLY A 97 -0.78 -16.98 -26.95
N GLY A 98 -1.91 -16.33 -26.66
CA GLY A 98 -2.00 -14.89 -26.53
C GLY A 98 -1.52 -14.49 -25.14
N SER A 99 -0.42 -13.73 -25.09
CA SER A 99 0.09 -13.12 -23.87
C SER A 99 -1.06 -12.51 -23.07
N GLN A 100 -1.25 -13.04 -21.87
CA GLN A 100 -2.34 -12.78 -20.94
C GLN A 100 -2.65 -11.29 -20.70
N ALA A 101 -1.68 -10.42 -21.00
CA ALA A 101 -1.75 -8.96 -21.00
C ALA A 101 -2.95 -8.39 -21.77
N ASP A 102 -3.40 -9.02 -22.86
CA ASP A 102 -4.47 -8.49 -23.73
C ASP A 102 -5.89 -8.75 -23.22
N SER A 103 -6.07 -9.56 -22.18
CA SER A 103 -7.39 -9.90 -21.60
C SER A 103 -7.61 -9.36 -20.18
N LEU A 104 -6.77 -8.45 -19.70
CA LEU A 104 -7.01 -7.86 -18.38
C LEU A 104 -8.24 -6.96 -18.42
N THR A 105 -9.30 -7.41 -17.76
CA THR A 105 -10.48 -6.61 -17.43
C THR A 105 -10.01 -5.26 -16.86
N PRO A 106 -10.58 -4.11 -17.27
CA PRO A 106 -10.15 -2.78 -16.82
C PRO A 106 -10.09 -2.65 -15.28
N PHE A 107 -10.93 -3.42 -14.57
CA PHE A 107 -10.92 -3.57 -13.12
C PHE A 107 -9.58 -4.02 -12.54
N VAL A 108 -8.97 -5.07 -13.11
CA VAL A 108 -7.71 -5.65 -12.61
C VAL A 108 -6.57 -4.65 -12.75
N ARG A 109 -6.51 -3.92 -13.88
CA ARG A 109 -5.50 -2.87 -14.10
C ARG A 109 -5.62 -1.76 -13.07
N GLN A 110 -6.84 -1.36 -12.72
CA GLN A 110 -7.07 -0.34 -11.71
C GLN A 110 -6.67 -0.81 -10.30
N HIS A 111 -6.95 -2.08 -9.95
CA HIS A 111 -6.50 -2.70 -8.70
C HIS A 111 -4.97 -2.68 -8.60
N LEU A 112 -4.29 -3.20 -9.62
CA LEU A 112 -2.83 -3.24 -9.68
C LEU A 112 -2.22 -1.83 -9.56
N ALA A 113 -2.76 -0.84 -10.30
CA ALA A 113 -2.27 0.54 -10.22
C ALA A 113 -2.38 1.11 -8.79
N ARG A 114 -3.47 0.82 -8.06
CA ARG A 114 -3.61 1.23 -6.65
C ARG A 114 -2.60 0.52 -5.75
N VAL A 115 -2.38 -0.77 -5.94
CA VAL A 115 -1.40 -1.54 -5.16
C VAL A 115 0.02 -1.01 -5.36
N TYR A 116 0.45 -0.83 -6.61
CA TYR A 116 1.81 -0.35 -6.91
C TYR A 116 2.02 1.12 -6.49
N THR A 117 1.00 1.97 -6.55
CA THR A 117 1.09 3.35 -6.04
C THR A 117 1.19 3.37 -4.52
N LEU A 118 0.42 2.55 -3.80
CA LEU A 118 0.54 2.38 -2.35
C LEU A 118 1.92 1.85 -1.95
N LEU A 119 2.43 0.86 -2.70
CA LEU A 119 3.77 0.31 -2.51
C LEU A 119 4.86 1.40 -2.64
N GLY A 120 4.79 2.21 -3.70
CA GLY A 120 5.74 3.31 -3.90
C GLY A 120 5.69 4.34 -2.77
N CYS A 121 4.48 4.73 -2.32
CA CYS A 121 4.32 5.61 -1.16
C CYS A 121 4.89 4.98 0.12
N ALA A 122 4.66 3.68 0.35
CA ALA A 122 5.16 2.98 1.52
C ALA A 122 6.69 2.90 1.53
N CYS A 123 7.33 2.66 0.37
CA CYS A 123 8.79 2.72 0.25
C CYS A 123 9.35 4.11 0.59
N LEU A 124 8.67 5.19 0.17
CA LEU A 124 9.04 6.55 0.55
C LEU A 124 8.84 6.80 2.05
N THR A 125 7.75 6.30 2.63
CA THR A 125 7.51 6.37 4.08
C THR A 125 8.55 5.59 4.87
N ALA A 126 8.96 4.42 4.40
CA ALA A 126 10.04 3.64 5.00
C ALA A 126 11.38 4.38 4.91
N GLY A 127 11.71 4.96 3.74
CA GLY A 127 12.89 5.80 3.59
C GLY A 127 12.89 7.00 4.55
N LEU A 128 11.74 7.64 4.73
CA LEU A 128 11.57 8.70 5.73
C LEU A 128 11.76 8.17 7.16
N GLY A 129 11.24 6.98 7.49
CA GLY A 129 11.46 6.33 8.78
C GLY A 129 12.94 6.08 9.07
N SER A 130 13.67 5.52 8.10
CA SER A 130 15.12 5.33 8.20
C SER A 130 15.85 6.66 8.38
N PHE A 131 15.49 7.67 7.60
CA PHE A 131 16.08 9.00 7.66
C PHE A 131 15.83 9.67 9.01
N LEU A 132 14.61 9.61 9.55
CA LEU A 132 14.29 10.16 10.87
C LEU A 132 15.13 9.51 11.96
N MET A 133 15.28 8.19 11.94
CA MET A 133 16.05 7.46 12.94
C MET A 133 17.56 7.80 12.88
N VAL A 134 18.09 8.08 11.69
CA VAL A 134 19.50 8.45 11.48
C VAL A 134 19.78 9.94 11.74
N ALA A 135 18.89 10.83 11.28
CA ALA A 135 19.10 12.28 11.31
C ALA A 135 18.70 12.93 12.64
N THR A 136 17.84 12.29 13.43
CA THR A 136 17.42 12.80 14.73
C THR A 136 18.17 12.11 15.88
N PRO A 137 18.30 12.74 17.05
CA PRO A 137 18.83 12.08 18.23
C PRO A 137 17.98 10.90 18.71
N MET A 138 16.82 10.63 18.07
CA MET A 138 15.98 9.48 18.38
C MET A 138 16.73 8.15 18.24
N GLY A 139 17.72 8.05 17.34
CA GLY A 139 18.57 6.86 17.25
C GLY A 139 19.43 6.58 18.49
N HIS A 140 19.66 7.58 19.36
CA HIS A 140 20.42 7.42 20.60
C HIS A 140 19.52 7.06 21.79
N VAL A 141 18.25 7.49 21.78
CA VAL A 141 17.29 7.21 22.87
C VAL A 141 16.43 5.97 22.61
N ILE A 142 16.11 5.67 21.36
CA ILE A 142 15.28 4.52 20.98
C ILE A 142 16.20 3.40 20.50
N PRO A 143 16.22 2.24 21.17
CA PRO A 143 17.03 1.12 20.71
C PRO A 143 16.45 0.55 19.41
N TYR A 144 17.31 0.22 18.45
CA TYR A 144 16.91 -0.20 17.09
C TYR A 144 15.99 -1.44 17.02
N TRP A 145 15.96 -2.28 18.06
CA TRP A 145 15.05 -3.43 18.14
C TRP A 145 13.61 -3.02 18.47
N LEU A 146 13.39 -1.84 19.06
CA LEU A 146 12.05 -1.39 19.47
C LEU A 146 11.14 -1.10 18.27
N PRO A 147 11.56 -0.39 17.20
CA PRO A 147 10.80 -0.28 15.97
C PRO A 147 10.48 -1.63 15.33
N MET A 148 11.42 -2.58 15.41
CA MET A 148 11.24 -3.94 14.86
C MET A 148 10.13 -4.69 15.59
N VAL A 149 10.10 -4.64 16.93
CA VAL A 149 8.99 -5.20 17.72
C VAL A 149 7.70 -4.41 17.51
N GLY A 150 7.79 -3.09 17.41
CA GLY A 150 6.67 -2.19 17.16
C GLY A 150 5.98 -2.46 15.83
N GLY A 151 6.72 -2.87 14.78
CA GLY A 151 6.18 -3.25 13.48
C GLY A 151 5.24 -4.45 13.52
N PHE A 152 5.41 -5.36 14.48
CA PHE A 152 4.47 -6.46 14.67
C PHE A 152 3.10 -6.00 15.14
N VAL A 153 2.98 -4.87 15.83
CA VAL A 153 1.69 -4.41 16.37
C VAL A 153 0.70 -4.08 15.24
N PRO A 154 1.03 -3.23 14.24
CA PRO A 154 0.15 -3.01 13.09
C PRO A 154 -0.13 -4.28 12.26
N LEU A 155 0.87 -5.15 12.11
CA LEU A 155 0.73 -6.41 11.35
C LEU A 155 -0.26 -7.36 12.02
N LEU A 156 -0.09 -7.60 13.32
CA LEU A 156 -0.97 -8.46 14.10
C LEU A 156 -2.37 -7.86 14.18
N TRP A 157 -2.48 -6.53 14.30
CA TRP A 157 -3.77 -5.85 14.28
C TRP A 157 -4.51 -6.10 12.97
N MET A 158 -3.86 -5.96 11.82
CA MET A 158 -4.49 -6.26 10.53
C MET A 158 -4.85 -7.74 10.37
N SER A 159 -4.03 -8.65 10.93
CA SER A 159 -4.26 -10.09 10.82
C SER A 159 -5.40 -10.58 11.71
N PHE A 160 -5.51 -10.11 12.95
CA PHE A 160 -6.50 -10.58 13.92
C PHE A 160 -7.79 -9.77 13.91
N ALA A 161 -7.71 -8.47 13.63
CA ALA A 161 -8.84 -7.54 13.65
C ALA A 161 -8.81 -6.64 12.40
N PRO A 162 -9.09 -7.19 11.20
CA PRO A 162 -9.09 -6.42 9.96
C PRO A 162 -10.07 -5.25 10.09
N PRO A 163 -9.59 -3.99 10.07
CA PRO A 163 -10.46 -2.86 10.30
C PRO A 163 -11.49 -2.73 9.18
N ALA A 164 -12.77 -2.59 9.53
CA ALA A 164 -13.81 -2.28 8.54
C ALA A 164 -13.58 -0.91 7.88
N ASN A 165 -12.90 0.00 8.59
CA ASN A 165 -12.62 1.36 8.12
C ASN A 165 -11.41 1.40 7.16
N PRO A 166 -11.58 1.85 5.91
CA PRO A 166 -10.49 1.87 4.92
C PRO A 166 -9.38 2.88 5.26
N SER A 167 -9.73 3.99 5.92
CA SER A 167 -8.76 4.98 6.39
C SER A 167 -7.85 4.43 7.48
N LEU A 168 -8.40 3.63 8.40
CA LEU A 168 -7.64 3.02 9.50
C LEU A 168 -6.67 1.97 8.95
N LYS A 169 -7.10 1.16 7.97
CA LYS A 169 -6.22 0.22 7.26
C LYS A 169 -5.02 0.92 6.62
N LEU A 170 -5.26 2.02 5.90
CA LEU A 170 -4.17 2.79 5.30
C LEU A 170 -3.24 3.40 6.35
N ALA A 171 -3.80 3.96 7.43
CA ALA A 171 -2.99 4.52 8.51
C ALA A 171 -2.08 3.46 9.14
N LEU A 172 -2.63 2.28 9.48
CA LEU A 172 -1.86 1.15 9.99
C LEU A 172 -0.78 0.69 9.01
N PHE A 173 -1.08 0.65 7.70
CA PHE A 173 -0.10 0.27 6.67
C PHE A 173 1.07 1.26 6.60
N PHE A 174 0.80 2.56 6.59
CA PHE A 174 1.86 3.57 6.57
C PHE A 174 2.62 3.65 7.90
N SER A 175 1.94 3.48 9.04
CA SER A 175 2.61 3.35 10.34
C SER A 175 3.54 2.15 10.37
N PHE A 176 3.10 1.01 9.83
CA PHE A 176 3.91 -0.18 9.66
C PHE A 176 5.14 0.10 8.77
N ALA A 177 4.93 0.69 7.59
CA ALA A 177 6.02 1.01 6.68
C ALA A 177 7.06 1.97 7.29
N LEU A 178 6.62 2.94 8.10
CA LEU A 178 7.49 3.87 8.81
C LEU A 178 8.34 3.14 9.87
N LEU A 179 7.71 2.28 10.68
CA LEU A 179 8.37 1.49 11.71
C LEU A 179 9.39 0.50 11.11
N GLU A 180 9.05 -0.15 10.00
CA GLU A 180 9.97 -1.00 9.24
C GLU A 180 11.18 -0.20 8.73
N GLY A 181 10.95 0.99 8.17
CA GLY A 181 12.04 1.90 7.80
C GLY A 181 12.97 2.21 8.98
N MET A 182 12.39 2.59 10.12
CA MET A 182 13.15 2.82 11.35
C MET A 182 13.93 1.58 11.82
N ALA A 183 13.39 0.37 11.65
CA ALA A 183 14.06 -0.88 12.02
C ALA A 183 15.28 -1.18 11.14
N ILE A 184 15.23 -0.81 9.86
CA ILE A 184 16.32 -1.05 8.88
C ILE A 184 17.35 0.10 8.89
N ALA A 185 17.10 1.18 9.62
CA ALA A 185 17.99 2.33 9.78
C ALA A 185 19.49 2.00 10.01
N PRO A 186 19.89 1.07 10.91
CA PRO A 186 21.31 0.75 11.09
C PRO A 186 21.95 0.15 9.84
N LEU A 187 21.19 -0.63 9.06
CA LEU A 187 21.67 -1.18 7.80
C LEU A 187 21.80 -0.11 6.72
N VAL A 188 20.84 0.82 6.66
CA VAL A 188 20.89 1.99 5.76
C VAL A 188 22.08 2.87 6.10
N LEU A 189 22.37 3.08 7.38
CA LEU A 189 23.52 3.86 7.83
C LEU A 189 24.84 3.21 7.40
N MET A 190 24.99 1.90 7.63
CA MET A 190 26.19 1.15 7.23
C MET A 190 26.42 1.20 5.71
N THR A 191 25.37 1.00 4.91
CA THR A 191 25.46 1.05 3.45
C THR A 191 25.66 2.45 2.90
N SER A 192 25.14 3.48 3.59
CA SER A 192 25.36 4.89 3.27
C SER A 192 26.83 5.28 3.47
N MET A 193 27.45 4.87 4.59
CA MET A 193 28.88 5.12 4.84
C MET A 193 29.79 4.51 3.77
N LYS A 194 29.40 3.36 3.21
CA LYS A 194 30.12 2.69 2.11
C LYS A 194 29.75 3.19 0.71
N GLY A 195 28.80 4.13 0.59
CA GLY A 195 28.34 4.64 -0.71
C GLY A 195 27.54 3.65 -1.57
N VAL A 196 27.12 2.51 -1.01
CA VAL A 196 26.40 1.44 -1.74
C VAL A 196 24.87 1.46 -1.54
N LEU A 197 24.35 2.46 -0.83
CA LEU A 197 22.92 2.59 -0.57
C LEU A 197 22.11 2.73 -1.87
N THR A 198 22.51 3.65 -2.75
CA THR A 198 21.82 3.92 -4.02
C THR A 198 21.82 2.71 -4.94
N THR A 199 22.95 2.00 -5.04
CA THR A 199 23.06 0.79 -5.86
C THR A 199 22.17 -0.34 -5.32
N SER A 200 22.09 -0.47 -3.99
CA SER A 200 21.22 -1.46 -3.34
C SER A 200 19.73 -1.21 -3.62
N ILE A 201 19.29 0.06 -3.58
CA ILE A 201 17.90 0.44 -3.90
C ILE A 201 17.60 0.16 -5.37
N LEU A 202 18.49 0.56 -6.28
CA LEU A 202 18.32 0.32 -7.71
C LEU A 202 18.27 -1.18 -8.05
N LEU A 203 19.14 -1.98 -7.44
CA LEU A 203 19.15 -3.42 -7.64
C LEU A 203 17.88 -4.08 -7.07
N THR A 204 17.41 -3.61 -5.92
CA THR A 204 16.11 -4.05 -5.36
C THR A 204 14.97 -3.74 -6.31
N ALA A 205 14.91 -2.53 -6.86
CA ALA A 205 13.89 -2.14 -7.84
C ALA A 205 13.98 -2.97 -9.13
N ALA A 206 15.19 -3.27 -9.60
CA ALA A 206 15.42 -4.11 -10.77
C ALA A 206 14.96 -5.56 -10.54
N VAL A 207 15.32 -6.16 -9.40
CA VAL A 207 14.89 -7.52 -9.03
C VAL A 207 13.38 -7.55 -8.84
N PHE A 208 12.83 -6.69 -7.99
CA PHE A 208 11.39 -6.65 -7.74
C PHE A 208 10.59 -6.40 -9.01
N GLY A 209 10.97 -5.40 -9.81
CA GLY A 209 10.30 -5.07 -11.08
C GLY A 209 10.46 -6.17 -12.13
N GLY A 210 11.64 -6.79 -12.22
CA GLY A 210 11.92 -7.91 -13.12
C GLY A 210 11.07 -9.14 -12.81
N PHE A 211 11.02 -9.57 -11.55
CA PHE A 211 10.20 -10.71 -11.15
C PHE A 211 8.70 -10.40 -11.18
N SER A 212 8.28 -9.19 -10.81
CA SER A 212 6.86 -8.76 -10.89
C SER A 212 6.37 -8.71 -12.35
N SER A 213 7.19 -8.18 -13.27
CA SER A 213 6.87 -8.17 -14.70
C SER A 213 6.87 -9.59 -15.28
N ALA A 214 7.86 -10.42 -14.95
CA ALA A 214 7.87 -11.82 -15.36
C ALA A 214 6.60 -12.57 -14.91
N ALA A 215 6.15 -12.34 -13.68
CA ALA A 215 4.90 -12.92 -13.15
C ALA A 215 3.65 -12.41 -13.86
N TYR A 216 3.64 -11.14 -14.28
CA TYR A 216 2.55 -10.55 -15.06
C TYR A 216 2.43 -11.18 -16.47
N LEU A 217 3.57 -11.54 -17.09
CA LEU A 217 3.58 -12.22 -18.38
C LEU A 217 3.36 -13.73 -18.28
N ALA A 218 3.56 -14.34 -17.10
CA ALA A 218 3.50 -15.78 -16.93
C ALA A 218 2.06 -16.37 -17.09
N PRO A 219 1.95 -17.65 -17.49
CA PRO A 219 0.66 -18.35 -17.64
C PRO A 219 -0.17 -18.36 -16.35
N ARG A 220 -1.50 -18.40 -16.51
CA ARG A 220 -2.49 -18.33 -15.42
C ARG A 220 -2.29 -19.43 -14.39
N ALA A 221 -2.38 -19.06 -13.11
CA ALA A 221 -2.43 -19.95 -11.95
C ALA A 221 -1.28 -20.97 -11.82
N SER A 222 -0.24 -20.88 -12.65
CA SER A 222 0.88 -21.82 -12.63
C SER A 222 1.73 -21.64 -11.37
N MET A 223 1.79 -20.42 -10.82
CA MET A 223 2.61 -20.08 -9.65
C MET A 223 1.81 -20.07 -8.34
N VAL A 224 0.48 -20.13 -8.38
CA VAL A 224 -0.36 -20.26 -7.16
C VAL A 224 -0.09 -21.59 -6.46
N ALA A 225 0.19 -22.66 -7.20
CA ALA A 225 0.59 -23.95 -6.62
C ALA A 225 1.92 -23.88 -5.82
N TRP A 226 2.78 -22.91 -6.14
CA TRP A 226 4.08 -22.74 -5.49
C TRP A 226 4.01 -21.98 -4.17
N GLN A 227 2.86 -21.39 -3.81
CA GLN A 227 2.71 -20.66 -2.56
C GLN A 227 2.98 -21.53 -1.33
N GLY A 228 2.54 -22.80 -1.35
CA GLY A 228 2.71 -23.74 -0.23
C GLY A 228 4.18 -24.11 -0.01
N PRO A 229 4.89 -24.63 -1.02
CA PRO A 229 6.32 -24.91 -0.94
C PRO A 229 7.16 -23.67 -0.57
N LEU A 230 6.86 -22.49 -1.11
CA LEU A 230 7.58 -21.25 -0.78
C LEU A 230 7.35 -20.80 0.67
N PHE A 231 6.15 -20.97 1.21
CA PHE A 231 5.88 -20.70 2.62
C PHE A 231 6.64 -21.68 3.53
N GLY A 232 6.70 -22.95 3.14
CA GLY A 232 7.55 -23.95 3.82
C GLY A 232 9.03 -23.58 3.77
N ALA A 233 9.52 -23.12 2.61
CA ALA A 233 10.89 -22.64 2.45
C ALA A 233 11.18 -21.40 3.31
N LEU A 234 10.21 -20.48 3.44
CA LEU A 234 10.30 -19.32 4.32
C LEU A 234 10.44 -19.73 5.80
N ILE A 235 9.61 -20.68 6.27
CA ILE A 235 9.71 -21.22 7.63
C ILE A 235 11.05 -21.90 7.84
N GLY A 236 11.50 -22.71 6.88
CA GLY A 236 12.83 -23.33 6.91
C GLY A 236 13.94 -22.29 7.00
N MET A 237 13.82 -21.17 6.30
CA MET A 237 14.74 -20.05 6.40
C MET A 237 14.75 -19.39 7.78
N VAL A 238 13.57 -19.20 8.40
CA VAL A 238 13.48 -18.67 9.76
C VAL A 238 14.13 -19.65 10.75
N ALA A 239 13.88 -20.96 10.60
CA ALA A 239 14.53 -21.99 11.42
C ALA A 239 16.06 -21.99 11.24
N LEU A 240 16.55 -21.86 10.00
CA LEU A 240 17.98 -21.72 9.71
C LEU A 240 18.58 -20.46 10.34
N SER A 241 17.85 -19.34 10.30
CA SER A 241 18.27 -18.09 10.95
C SER A 241 18.41 -18.27 12.47
N LEU A 242 17.44 -18.93 13.11
CA LEU A 242 17.49 -19.25 14.54
C LEU A 242 18.66 -20.19 14.87
N LEU A 243 18.89 -21.23 14.06
CA LEU A 243 20.04 -22.12 14.24
C LEU A 243 21.37 -21.39 14.11
N ASN A 244 21.48 -20.45 13.17
CA ASN A 244 22.69 -19.65 12.96
C ASN A 244 22.99 -18.71 14.13
N VAL A 245 22.01 -18.37 14.98
CA VAL A 245 22.24 -17.63 16.23
C VAL A 245 22.99 -18.49 17.26
N PHE A 246 22.68 -19.79 17.35
CA PHE A 246 23.35 -20.71 18.27
C PHE A 246 24.66 -21.26 17.71
N TYR A 247 24.68 -21.55 16.41
CA TYR A 247 25.80 -22.13 15.69
C TYR A 247 26.15 -21.27 14.46
N PRO A 248 26.84 -20.14 14.65
CA PRO A 248 27.19 -19.25 13.55
C PRO A 248 28.21 -19.92 12.64
N THR A 249 27.82 -20.20 11.41
CA THR A 249 28.73 -20.72 10.37
C THR A 249 28.67 -19.83 9.14
N ALA A 250 29.81 -19.63 8.48
CA ALA A 250 29.88 -18.83 7.25
C ALA A 250 28.94 -19.38 6.16
N ILE A 251 28.84 -20.71 6.06
CA ILE A 251 27.97 -21.40 5.10
C ILE A 251 26.50 -21.11 5.40
N ALA A 252 26.06 -21.23 6.66
CA ALA A 252 24.69 -20.92 7.03
C ALA A 252 24.37 -19.45 6.77
N HIS A 253 25.28 -18.52 7.09
CA HIS A 253 25.08 -17.10 6.81
C HIS A 253 24.95 -16.80 5.31
N SER A 254 25.83 -17.36 4.46
CA SER A 254 25.72 -17.20 3.01
C SER A 254 24.44 -17.82 2.45
N LEU A 255 24.05 -19.01 2.93
CA LEU A 255 22.79 -19.64 2.53
C LEU A 255 21.60 -18.78 2.94
N ILE A 256 21.60 -18.26 4.17
CA ILE A 256 20.58 -17.34 4.65
C ILE A 256 20.50 -16.14 3.72
N LEU A 257 21.60 -15.46 3.40
CA LEU A 257 21.58 -14.28 2.53
C LEU A 257 21.13 -14.59 1.10
N TYR A 258 21.86 -15.43 0.38
CA TYR A 258 21.65 -15.69 -1.05
C TYR A 258 20.43 -16.56 -1.31
N GLY A 259 20.25 -17.63 -0.52
CA GLY A 259 19.09 -18.51 -0.64
C GLY A 259 17.79 -17.77 -0.31
N GLY A 260 17.82 -16.89 0.69
CA GLY A 260 16.64 -16.13 1.05
C GLY A 260 16.34 -15.04 0.02
N LEU A 261 17.36 -14.42 -0.57
CA LEU A 261 17.17 -13.50 -1.70
C LEU A 261 16.47 -14.19 -2.88
N ALA A 262 16.87 -15.42 -3.21
CA ALA A 262 16.19 -16.23 -4.23
C ALA A 262 14.75 -16.56 -3.83
N ILE A 263 14.50 -17.01 -2.59
CA ILE A 263 13.15 -17.34 -2.13
C ILE A 263 12.23 -16.11 -2.18
N PHE A 264 12.68 -14.96 -1.70
CA PHE A 264 11.87 -13.73 -1.71
C PHE A 264 11.63 -13.20 -3.13
N SER A 265 12.60 -13.32 -4.05
CA SER A 265 12.37 -12.94 -5.44
C SER A 265 11.35 -13.84 -6.13
N LEU A 266 11.35 -15.14 -5.84
CA LEU A 266 10.29 -16.05 -6.28
C LEU A 266 8.94 -15.75 -5.61
N MET A 267 8.95 -15.36 -4.33
CA MET A 267 7.75 -14.97 -3.58
C MET A 267 7.09 -13.73 -4.18
N VAL A 268 7.85 -12.74 -4.64
CA VAL A 268 7.33 -11.59 -5.40
C VAL A 268 6.52 -12.04 -6.61
N ALA A 269 7.04 -13.01 -7.37
CA ALA A 269 6.37 -13.50 -8.56
C ALA A 269 5.07 -14.23 -8.22
N VAL A 270 5.08 -15.08 -7.20
CA VAL A 270 3.89 -15.80 -6.71
C VAL A 270 2.84 -14.83 -6.15
N ASP A 271 3.26 -13.87 -5.33
CA ASP A 271 2.36 -12.91 -4.72
C ASP A 271 1.75 -11.97 -5.77
N THR A 272 2.49 -11.64 -6.83
CA THR A 272 1.97 -10.88 -7.98
C THR A 272 0.87 -11.65 -8.70
N GLN A 273 1.07 -12.96 -8.95
CA GLN A 273 0.03 -13.79 -9.55
C GLN A 273 -1.19 -13.94 -8.64
N ALA A 274 -0.97 -14.16 -7.35
CA ALA A 274 -2.04 -14.31 -6.37
C ALA A 274 -2.86 -13.01 -6.25
N MET A 275 -2.21 -11.84 -6.29
CA MET A 275 -2.87 -10.53 -6.35
C MET A 275 -3.74 -10.40 -7.61
N ILE A 276 -3.22 -10.76 -8.78
CA ILE A 276 -3.98 -10.70 -10.05
C ILE A 276 -5.23 -11.59 -9.99
N GLU A 277 -5.09 -12.79 -9.41
CA GLU A 277 -6.21 -13.73 -9.28
C GLU A 277 -7.27 -13.21 -8.29
N ARG A 278 -6.85 -12.71 -7.11
CA ARG A 278 -7.76 -12.05 -6.14
C ARG A 278 -8.50 -10.86 -6.76
N ALA A 279 -7.80 -10.06 -7.55
CA ALA A 279 -8.40 -8.93 -8.27
C ALA A 279 -9.45 -9.39 -9.30
N ARG A 280 -9.24 -10.52 -9.97
CA ARG A 280 -10.24 -11.08 -10.91
C ARG A 280 -11.49 -11.57 -10.21
N CYS A 281 -11.35 -12.16 -9.03
CA CYS A 281 -12.48 -12.63 -8.22
C CYS A 281 -13.29 -11.49 -7.57
N GLY A 282 -12.87 -10.22 -7.73
CA GLY A 282 -13.54 -9.07 -7.12
C GLY A 282 -13.36 -8.95 -5.61
N ALA A 283 -12.53 -9.80 -5.00
CA ALA A 283 -12.29 -9.87 -3.55
C ALA A 283 -10.92 -9.30 -3.14
N GLY A 284 -10.20 -8.60 -4.02
CA GLY A 284 -8.87 -8.06 -3.76
C GLY A 284 -8.90 -6.83 -2.84
N ASP A 285 -8.37 -6.96 -1.62
CA ASP A 285 -8.05 -5.82 -0.76
C ASP A 285 -6.70 -5.21 -1.18
N HIS A 286 -6.77 -4.02 -1.76
CA HIS A 286 -5.60 -3.34 -2.32
C HIS A 286 -4.55 -3.00 -1.25
N VAL A 287 -4.98 -2.74 0.00
CA VAL A 287 -4.07 -2.37 1.10
C VAL A 287 -3.32 -3.60 1.58
N GLN A 288 -4.02 -4.72 1.72
CA GLN A 288 -3.40 -5.99 2.12
C GLN A 288 -2.43 -6.51 1.06
N ASP A 289 -2.82 -6.43 -0.22
CA ASP A 289 -1.93 -6.79 -1.33
C ASP A 289 -0.69 -5.88 -1.39
N ALA A 290 -0.85 -4.57 -1.17
CA ALA A 290 0.28 -3.63 -1.10
C ALA A 290 1.21 -3.91 0.09
N MET A 291 0.64 -4.28 1.25
CA MET A 291 1.42 -4.65 2.42
C MET A 291 2.28 -5.89 2.20
N GLN A 292 1.71 -6.92 1.58
CA GLN A 292 2.46 -8.14 1.25
C GLN A 292 3.59 -7.86 0.23
N MET A 293 3.29 -7.07 -0.81
CA MET A 293 4.32 -6.61 -1.75
C MET A 293 5.42 -5.78 -1.07
N PHE A 294 5.06 -4.93 -0.12
CA PHE A 294 6.01 -4.09 0.63
C PHE A 294 6.97 -4.94 1.47
N LEU A 295 6.47 -5.96 2.17
CA LEU A 295 7.31 -6.91 2.91
C LEU A 295 8.33 -7.60 2.00
N ASN A 296 7.92 -8.01 0.79
CA ASN A 296 8.84 -8.60 -0.17
C ASN A 296 9.92 -7.62 -0.62
N VAL A 297 9.57 -6.37 -0.92
CA VAL A 297 10.53 -5.30 -1.27
C VAL A 297 11.53 -5.09 -0.15
N VAL A 298 11.07 -4.96 1.10
CA VAL A 298 11.91 -4.78 2.28
C VAL A 298 12.86 -5.95 2.47
N ASN A 299 12.36 -7.19 2.38
CA ASN A 299 13.17 -8.38 2.56
C ASN A 299 14.26 -8.50 1.47
N ILE A 300 13.94 -8.20 0.21
CA ILE A 300 14.91 -8.18 -0.88
C ILE A 300 15.94 -7.06 -0.65
N PHE A 301 15.49 -5.86 -0.26
CA PHE A 301 16.36 -4.72 0.02
C PHE A 301 17.38 -5.02 1.11
N VAL A 302 16.94 -5.53 2.27
CA VAL A 302 17.82 -5.86 3.39
C VAL A 302 18.92 -6.82 2.96
N ARG A 303 18.57 -7.83 2.16
CA ARG A 303 19.52 -8.85 1.69
C ARG A 303 20.51 -8.30 0.69
N ILE A 304 20.04 -7.53 -0.28
CA ILE A 304 20.91 -6.85 -1.24
C ILE A 304 21.84 -5.87 -0.53
N ALA A 305 21.31 -5.06 0.39
CA ALA A 305 22.07 -4.10 1.17
C ALA A 305 23.14 -4.78 2.05
N GLN A 306 22.83 -5.95 2.63
CA GLN A 306 23.81 -6.76 3.37
C GLN A 306 24.90 -7.31 2.44
N ILE A 307 24.53 -7.84 1.27
CA ILE A 307 25.50 -8.34 0.27
C ILE A 307 26.42 -7.21 -0.18
N MET A 308 25.86 -6.08 -0.65
CA MET A 308 26.61 -4.91 -1.09
C MET A 308 27.46 -4.32 0.04
N GLY A 309 26.92 -4.27 1.26
CA GLY A 309 27.65 -3.81 2.45
C GLY A 309 28.78 -4.74 2.86
N SER A 310 28.70 -6.03 2.55
CA SER A 310 29.75 -7.03 2.84
C SER A 310 30.82 -7.15 1.75
N MET A 311 30.54 -6.67 0.53
CA MET A 311 31.37 -6.89 -0.67
C MET A 311 32.61 -5.98 -0.78
N ASP A 312 32.96 -5.26 0.28
CA ASP A 312 34.09 -4.33 0.31
C ASP A 312 35.35 -5.05 0.81
N ARG A 313 36.18 -5.55 -0.12
CA ARG A 313 37.55 -6.01 0.09
C ARG A 313 38.50 -5.21 -0.80
#